data_AF-A0A3D3XKG2-F1
#
_entry.id   AF-A0A3D3XKG2-F1
#
_cell.length_a   1.000
_cell.length_b   1.000
_cell.length_c   1.000
_cell.angle_alpha   90.00
_cell.angle_beta   90.00
_cell.angle_gamma   90.00
#
_symmetry.space_group_name_H-M   'P 1'
#
loop_
_entity.id
_entity.type
_entity.pdbx_description
1 polymer ?
#
loop_
_entity_poly.entity_id
_entity_poly.type
_entity_poly.pdbx_seq_one_letter_code
_entity_poly.pdbx_strand_id
1 'polypeptide(L)'
;MMVGSESHRTLQIYIPLVIFGLLLLFPFYWMTIVSLKPSSDLFDMNFNPFWVQRFTFENYTYLFENTAFWSWLWNTMIIAIVSTALSIFCSICIGYALARLKFPGSNFMGIGIFLVYLVPPTLLFIPMAQVIGALNLFNTHWSLILTYPTQLIP
;
A
#
# COMPACT_ATOMS: atom_id res chain seq x y z
N MET A 1 -15.77 -0.37 47.86
CA MET A 1 -16.40 -1.00 46.68
C MET A 1 -16.01 -0.22 45.43
N MET A 2 -14.90 -0.56 44.75
CA MET A 2 -14.45 0.08 43.49
C MET A 2 -13.75 -0.92 42.54
N VAL A 3 -14.14 -2.21 42.57
CA VAL A 3 -13.51 -3.27 41.74
C VAL A 3 -14.36 -3.66 40.52
N GLY A 4 -15.60 -3.14 40.41
CA GLY A 4 -16.53 -3.53 39.35
C GLY A 4 -16.26 -2.92 37.97
N SER A 5 -15.75 -1.68 37.87
CA SER A 5 -15.67 -0.97 36.58
C SER A 5 -14.49 -1.42 35.69
N GLU A 6 -13.33 -1.70 36.30
CA GLU A 6 -12.11 -2.06 35.56
C GLU A 6 -12.18 -3.47 34.96
N SER A 7 -12.85 -4.41 35.64
CA SER A 7 -13.01 -5.79 35.15
C SER A 7 -13.93 -5.87 33.93
N HIS A 8 -14.98 -5.05 33.86
CA HIS A 8 -15.88 -5.00 32.70
C HIS A 8 -15.20 -4.38 31.47
N ARG A 9 -14.38 -3.34 31.65
CA ARG A 9 -13.57 -2.75 30.56
C ARG A 9 -12.52 -3.73 30.05
N THR A 10 -11.84 -4.44 30.96
CA THR A 10 -10.87 -5.49 30.60
C THR A 10 -11.51 -6.57 29.73
N LEU A 11 -12.67 -7.06 30.14
CA LEU A 11 -13.39 -8.10 29.42
C LEU A 11 -14.01 -7.62 28.09
N GLN A 12 -14.61 -6.43 28.06
CA GLN A 12 -15.36 -5.92 26.90
C GLN A 12 -14.49 -5.22 25.85
N ILE A 13 -13.33 -4.67 26.23
CA ILE A 13 -12.47 -3.91 25.31
C ILE A 13 -11.21 -4.71 25.02
N TYR A 14 -10.47 -5.13 26.05
CA TYR A 14 -9.13 -5.70 25.84
C TYR A 14 -9.18 -7.10 25.23
N ILE A 15 -10.12 -7.97 25.64
CA ILE A 15 -10.25 -9.30 25.04
C ILE A 15 -10.57 -9.23 23.54
N PRO A 16 -11.64 -8.55 23.08
CA PRO A 16 -11.91 -8.46 21.65
C PRO A 16 -10.80 -7.72 20.90
N LEU A 17 -10.16 -6.72 21.50
CA LEU A 17 -9.04 -6.01 20.90
C LEU A 17 -7.81 -6.92 20.71
N VAL A 18 -7.49 -7.78 21.68
CA VAL A 18 -6.42 -8.77 21.58
C VAL A 18 -6.76 -9.82 20.53
N ILE A 19 -8.00 -10.35 20.53
CA ILE A 19 -8.45 -11.31 19.51
C ILE A 19 -8.36 -10.71 18.12
N PHE A 20 -8.85 -9.48 17.94
CA PHE A 20 -8.78 -8.77 16.67
C PHE A 20 -7.32 -8.51 16.25
N GLY A 21 -6.47 -8.10 17.19
CA GLY A 21 -5.04 -7.94 16.96
C GLY A 21 -4.37 -9.24 16.50
N LEU A 22 -4.67 -10.37 17.14
CA LEU A 22 -4.16 -11.69 16.74
C LEU A 22 -4.64 -12.08 15.33
N LEU A 23 -5.91 -11.84 15.01
CA LEU A 23 -6.44 -12.09 13.67
C LEU A 23 -5.77 -11.22 12.60
N LEU A 24 -5.48 -9.95 12.91
CA LEU A 24 -4.76 -9.05 11.99
C LEU A 24 -3.29 -9.44 11.82
N LEU A 25 -2.64 -9.96 12.86
CA LEU A 25 -1.25 -10.40 12.82
C LEU A 25 -1.07 -11.78 12.20
N PHE A 26 -2.12 -12.60 12.16
CA PHE A 26 -2.09 -13.94 11.59
C PHE A 26 -1.48 -14.03 10.17
N PRO A 27 -1.87 -13.20 9.17
CA PRO A 27 -1.25 -13.25 7.84
C PRO A 27 0.25 -12.92 7.86
N PHE A 28 0.71 -12.03 8.73
CA PHE A 28 2.14 -11.70 8.87
C PHE A 28 2.92 -12.83 9.54
N TYR A 29 2.32 -13.47 10.54
CA TYR A 29 2.86 -14.70 11.15
C TYR A 29 3.02 -15.79 10.09
N TRP A 30 1.98 -16.01 9.28
CA TRP A 30 2.00 -16.99 8.20
C TRP A 30 3.06 -16.68 7.14
N MET A 31 3.16 -15.43 6.67
CA MET A 31 4.19 -15.00 5.74
C MET A 31 5.61 -15.26 6.27
N THR A 32 5.83 -15.00 7.56
CA THR A 32 7.13 -15.23 8.22
C THR A 32 7.48 -16.72 8.28
N ILE A 33 6.52 -17.58 8.56
CA ILE A 33 6.74 -19.02 8.57
C ILE A 33 7.06 -19.55 7.18
N VAL A 34 6.30 -19.12 6.18
CA VAL A 34 6.49 -19.56 4.79
C VAL A 34 7.85 -19.10 4.25
N SER A 35 8.30 -17.88 4.58
CA SER A 35 9.60 -17.38 4.12
C SER A 35 10.79 -18.14 4.71
N LEU A 36 10.64 -18.72 5.90
CA LEU A 36 11.69 -19.47 6.63
C LEU A 36 11.65 -20.99 6.37
N LYS A 37 10.68 -21.47 5.59
CA LYS A 37 10.55 -22.88 5.20
C LYS A 37 11.20 -23.14 3.84
N PRO A 38 11.89 -24.26 3.65
CA PRO A 38 12.37 -24.65 2.33
C PRO A 38 11.18 -24.91 1.40
N SER A 39 11.32 -24.60 0.11
CA SER A 39 10.22 -24.70 -0.86
C SER A 39 9.66 -26.12 -1.00
N SER A 40 10.48 -27.14 -0.71
CA SER A 40 10.06 -28.55 -0.66
C SER A 40 8.97 -28.82 0.37
N ASP A 41 8.99 -28.10 1.49
CA ASP A 41 8.12 -28.37 2.65
C ASP A 41 6.79 -27.62 2.52
N LEU A 42 6.63 -26.75 1.51
CA LEU A 42 5.40 -26.00 1.27
C LEU A 42 4.30 -26.87 0.64
N PHE A 43 4.68 -27.94 -0.08
CA PHE A 43 3.74 -28.81 -0.81
C PHE A 43 3.60 -30.21 -0.19
N ASP A 44 4.38 -30.53 0.84
CA ASP A 44 4.34 -31.83 1.49
C ASP A 44 3.31 -31.82 2.64
N MET A 45 2.27 -32.65 2.50
CA MET A 45 1.17 -32.76 3.47
C MET A 45 1.58 -33.38 4.81
N ASN A 46 2.79 -33.96 4.90
CA ASN A 46 3.32 -34.50 6.15
C ASN A 46 3.82 -33.40 7.10
N PHE A 47 4.11 -32.19 6.59
CA PHE A 47 4.64 -31.08 7.37
C PHE A 47 3.53 -30.20 7.92
N ASN A 48 3.64 -29.79 9.20
CA ASN A 48 2.65 -28.90 9.79
C ASN A 48 2.74 -27.51 9.13
N PRO A 49 1.64 -27.00 8.54
CA PRO A 49 1.62 -25.68 7.91
C PRO A 49 1.96 -24.54 8.88
N PHE A 50 1.53 -24.63 10.14
CA PHE A 50 1.57 -23.52 11.10
C PHE A 50 2.86 -23.40 11.90
N TRP A 51 3.84 -24.28 11.69
CA TRP A 51 5.12 -24.27 12.41
C TRP A 51 6.30 -24.55 11.48
N VAL A 52 7.46 -23.94 11.76
CA VAL A 52 8.71 -24.20 11.04
C VAL A 52 9.35 -25.47 11.60
N GLN A 53 9.36 -26.55 10.81
CA GLN A 53 10.03 -27.80 11.18
C GLN A 53 11.50 -27.80 10.74
N ARG A 54 11.77 -27.35 9.52
CA ARG A 54 13.12 -27.08 9.03
C ARG A 54 13.29 -25.59 8.79
N PHE A 55 14.19 -24.97 9.54
CA PHE A 55 14.52 -23.56 9.41
C PHE A 55 15.59 -23.38 8.34
N THR A 56 15.33 -22.50 7.37
CA THR A 56 16.30 -22.16 6.31
C THR A 56 16.21 -20.69 5.91
N PHE A 57 17.31 -20.16 5.39
CA PHE A 57 17.39 -18.84 4.77
C PHE A 57 17.50 -18.91 3.24
N GLU A 58 17.33 -20.09 2.66
CA GLU A 58 17.48 -20.33 1.22
C GLU A 58 16.58 -19.42 0.35
N ASN A 59 15.33 -19.18 0.78
CA ASN A 59 14.46 -18.26 0.04
C ASN A 59 14.99 -16.82 0.03
N TYR A 60 15.65 -16.39 1.10
CA TYR A 60 16.24 -15.06 1.19
C TYR A 60 17.51 -14.97 0.35
N THR A 61 18.41 -15.95 0.43
CA THR A 61 19.61 -15.99 -0.43
C THR A 61 19.21 -16.07 -1.91
N TYR A 62 18.20 -16.88 -2.24
CA TYR A 62 17.64 -16.94 -3.58
C TYR A 62 17.08 -15.58 -4.03
N LEU A 63 16.30 -14.90 -3.18
CA LEU A 63 15.77 -13.57 -3.49
C LEU A 63 16.88 -12.55 -3.78
N PHE A 64 17.92 -12.48 -2.95
CA PHE A 64 18.95 -11.45 -3.08
C PHE A 64 20.01 -11.75 -4.14
N GLU A 65 20.33 -13.02 -4.40
CA GLU A 65 21.40 -13.43 -5.31
C GLU A 65 20.90 -13.91 -6.67
N ASN A 66 19.70 -14.51 -6.72
CA ASN A 66 19.18 -15.17 -7.92
C ASN A 66 18.00 -14.41 -8.56
N THR A 67 17.62 -13.26 -8.02
CA THR A 67 16.58 -12.40 -8.62
C THR A 67 17.03 -10.95 -8.76
N ALA A 68 16.31 -10.17 -9.55
CA ALA A 68 16.56 -8.74 -9.72
C ALA A 68 16.00 -7.89 -8.58
N PHE A 69 15.88 -8.45 -7.37
CA PHE A 69 15.24 -7.82 -6.21
C PHE A 69 15.74 -6.40 -5.94
N TRP A 70 17.07 -6.20 -5.94
CA TRP A 70 17.66 -4.87 -5.73
C TRP A 70 17.20 -3.85 -6.77
N SER A 71 17.08 -4.26 -8.04
CA SER A 71 16.58 -3.41 -9.11
C SER A 71 15.10 -3.07 -8.91
N TRP A 72 14.27 -4.07 -8.59
CA TRP A 72 12.83 -3.84 -8.33
C TRP A 72 12.58 -2.94 -7.13
N LEU A 73 13.34 -3.15 -6.04
CA LEU A 73 13.28 -2.33 -4.84
C LEU A 73 13.66 -0.89 -5.16
N TRP A 74 14.78 -0.69 -5.86
CA TRP A 74 15.25 0.64 -6.22
C TRP A 74 14.29 1.37 -7.17
N ASN A 75 13.77 0.67 -8.18
CA ASN A 75 12.76 1.20 -9.10
C ASN A 75 11.51 1.66 -8.34
N THR A 76 10.99 0.81 -7.45
CA THR A 76 9.80 1.12 -6.64
C THR A 76 10.06 2.31 -5.71
N MET A 77 11.23 2.35 -5.06
CA MET A 77 11.62 3.45 -4.17
C MET A 77 11.71 4.77 -4.92
N ILE A 78 12.38 4.82 -6.07
CA ILE A 78 12.46 6.03 -6.90
C ILE A 78 11.06 6.49 -7.31
N ILE A 79 10.25 5.59 -7.85
CA ILE A 79 8.91 5.94 -8.33
C ILE A 79 8.05 6.45 -7.17
N ALA A 80 8.07 5.79 -6.01
CA ALA A 80 7.30 6.18 -4.84
C ALA A 80 7.73 7.55 -4.30
N ILE A 81 9.03 7.79 -4.16
CA ILE A 81 9.56 9.07 -3.64
C ILE A 81 9.21 10.21 -4.59
N VAL A 82 9.49 10.05 -5.89
CA VAL A 82 9.29 11.13 -6.86
C VAL A 82 7.80 11.42 -7.05
N SER A 83 6.95 10.39 -7.17
CA SER A 83 5.50 10.58 -7.29
C SER A 83 4.89 11.21 -6.03
N THR A 84 5.31 10.79 -4.84
CA THR A 84 4.85 11.38 -3.58
C THR A 84 5.27 12.84 -3.46
N ALA A 85 6.54 13.16 -3.77
CA ALA A 85 7.04 14.54 -3.71
C ALA A 85 6.28 15.46 -4.66
N LEU A 86 6.05 15.01 -5.90
CA LEU A 86 5.28 15.75 -6.89
C LEU A 86 3.82 15.93 -6.46
N SER A 87 3.21 14.88 -5.91
CA SER A 87 1.82 14.92 -5.43
C SER A 87 1.66 15.89 -4.25
N ILE A 88 2.57 15.83 -3.27
CA ILE A 88 2.57 16.76 -2.13
C ILE A 88 2.73 18.19 -2.62
N PHE A 89 3.68 18.44 -3.52
CA PHE A 89 3.91 19.77 -4.06
C PHE A 89 2.65 20.34 -4.74
N CYS A 90 2.02 19.57 -5.62
CA CYS A 90 0.78 19.96 -6.29
C CYS A 90 -0.39 20.14 -5.30
N SER A 91 -0.58 19.19 -4.38
CA SER A 91 -1.66 19.23 -3.38
C SER A 91 -1.53 20.42 -2.43
N ILE A 92 -0.31 20.82 -2.05
CA ILE A 92 -0.10 22.02 -1.22
C ILE A 92 -0.53 23.27 -2.00
N CYS A 93 -0.10 23.40 -3.26
CA CYS A 93 -0.46 24.54 -4.11
C CYS A 93 -1.98 24.64 -4.31
N ILE A 94 -2.64 23.53 -4.68
CA ILE A 94 -4.08 23.46 -4.90
C ILE A 94 -4.84 23.70 -3.61
N GLY A 95 -4.47 23.01 -2.53
CA GLY A 95 -5.10 23.12 -1.22
C GLY A 95 -5.00 24.53 -0.64
N TYR A 96 -3.83 25.18 -0.77
CA TYR A 96 -3.65 26.56 -0.34
C TYR A 96 -4.51 27.52 -1.15
N ALA A 97 -4.55 27.35 -2.47
CA ALA A 97 -5.37 28.19 -3.34
C ALA A 97 -6.86 28.09 -2.97
N LEU A 98 -7.39 26.88 -2.78
CA LEU A 98 -8.79 26.67 -2.42
C LEU A 98 -9.13 27.14 -1.00
N ALA A 99 -8.22 26.95 -0.04
CA ALA A 99 -8.48 27.29 1.36
C ALA A 99 -8.29 28.77 1.69
N ARG A 100 -7.39 29.48 0.99
CA ARG A 100 -6.98 30.86 1.35
C ARG A 100 -7.23 31.90 0.27
N LEU A 101 -7.19 31.54 -1.02
CA LEU A 101 -7.43 32.51 -2.09
C LEU A 101 -8.93 32.63 -2.39
N LYS A 102 -9.45 33.85 -2.29
CA LYS A 102 -10.84 34.15 -2.67
C LYS A 102 -10.88 34.57 -4.14
N PHE A 103 -11.00 33.59 -5.04
CA PHE A 103 -11.15 33.82 -6.48
C PHE A 103 -12.54 33.38 -6.96
N PRO A 104 -13.10 34.02 -8.00
CA PRO A 104 -14.39 33.62 -8.55
C PRO A 104 -14.31 32.18 -9.10
N GLY A 105 -15.19 31.30 -8.62
CA GLY A 105 -15.24 29.89 -9.03
C GLY A 105 -14.55 28.90 -8.09
N SER A 106 -13.93 29.34 -6.99
CA SER A 106 -13.25 28.44 -6.04
C SER A 106 -14.16 27.34 -5.47
N ASN A 107 -15.43 27.65 -5.19
CA ASN A 107 -16.39 26.67 -4.69
C ASN A 107 -16.75 25.62 -5.76
N PHE A 108 -16.88 26.02 -7.02
CA PHE A 108 -17.13 25.10 -8.13
C PHE A 108 -15.94 24.16 -8.36
N MET A 109 -14.72 24.69 -8.27
CA MET A 109 -13.49 23.90 -8.40
C MET A 109 -13.40 22.84 -7.28
N GLY A 110 -13.71 23.21 -6.04
CA GLY A 110 -13.71 22.25 -4.91
C GLY A 110 -14.74 21.13 -5.09
N ILE A 111 -15.95 21.47 -5.56
CA ILE A 111 -16.98 20.47 -5.88
C ILE A 111 -16.52 19.57 -7.05
N GLY A 112 -15.90 20.14 -8.09
CA GLY A 112 -15.39 19.40 -9.24
C GLY A 112 -14.33 18.37 -8.84
N ILE A 113 -13.37 18.76 -8.01
CA ILE A 113 -12.35 17.86 -7.45
C ILE A 113 -13.02 16.71 -6.68
N PHE A 114 -13.95 17.04 -5.78
CA PHE A 114 -14.69 16.03 -5.02
C PHE A 114 -15.45 15.05 -5.93
N LEU A 115 -16.08 15.52 -7.02
CA LEU A 115 -16.78 14.66 -7.97
C LEU A 115 -15.82 13.74 -8.74
N VAL A 116 -14.64 14.23 -9.13
CA VAL A 116 -13.62 13.41 -9.79
C VAL A 116 -13.10 12.34 -8.84
N TYR A 117 -12.94 12.65 -7.55
CA TYR A 117 -12.52 11.68 -6.54
C TYR A 117 -13.50 10.50 -6.36
N LEU A 118 -14.79 10.72 -6.63
CA LEU A 118 -15.80 9.64 -6.60
C LEU A 118 -15.66 8.67 -7.78
N VAL A 119 -14.93 9.03 -8.83
CA VAL A 119 -14.70 8.15 -9.98
C VAL A 119 -13.75 7.03 -9.56
N PRO A 120 -14.14 5.76 -9.68
CA PRO A 120 -13.28 4.65 -9.28
C PRO A 120 -12.02 4.61 -10.15
N PRO A 121 -10.81 4.57 -9.56
CA PRO A 121 -9.54 4.61 -10.30
C PRO A 121 -9.38 3.48 -11.33
N THR A 122 -10.06 2.36 -11.13
CA THR A 122 -10.05 1.21 -12.04
C THR A 122 -10.61 1.55 -13.42
N LEU A 123 -11.58 2.48 -13.54
CA LEU A 123 -12.11 2.94 -14.82
C LEU A 123 -11.10 3.77 -15.62
N LEU A 124 -10.15 4.39 -14.92
CA LEU A 124 -9.14 5.24 -15.54
C LEU A 124 -7.96 4.44 -16.11
N PHE A 125 -7.89 3.13 -15.88
CA PHE A 125 -6.74 2.32 -16.29
C PHE A 125 -6.52 2.30 -17.81
N ILE A 126 -7.56 1.99 -18.58
CA ILE A 126 -7.51 1.96 -20.05
C ILE A 126 -7.18 3.35 -20.65
N PRO A 127 -7.92 4.43 -20.32
CA PRO A 127 -7.63 5.73 -20.90
C PRO A 127 -6.25 6.24 -20.49
N MET A 128 -5.80 5.97 -19.27
CA MET A 128 -4.45 6.36 -18.85
C MET A 128 -3.36 5.62 -19.61
N ALA A 129 -3.55 4.32 -19.88
CA ALA A 129 -2.64 3.57 -20.74
C ALA A 129 -2.57 4.15 -22.17
N GLN A 130 -3.69 4.63 -22.71
CA GLN A 130 -3.71 5.32 -24.00
C GLN A 130 -2.92 6.64 -23.96
N VAL A 131 -3.03 7.43 -22.88
CA VAL A 131 -2.25 8.67 -22.69
C VAL A 131 -0.74 8.36 -22.62
N ILE A 132 -0.34 7.38 -21.81
CA ILE A 132 1.06 6.95 -21.72
C ILE A 132 1.58 6.47 -23.08
N GLY A 133 0.75 5.75 -23.83
CA GLY A 133 1.07 5.31 -25.19
C GLY A 133 1.24 6.45 -26.17
N ALA A 134 0.34 7.44 -26.14
CA ALA A 134 0.47 8.64 -26.95
C ALA A 134 1.75 9.43 -26.64
N LEU A 135 2.18 9.41 -25.37
CA LEU A 135 3.42 10.01 -24.92
C LEU A 135 4.67 9.15 -25.19
N ASN A 136 4.52 7.93 -25.73
CA ASN A 136 5.60 6.95 -25.94
C ASN A 136 6.41 6.64 -24.67
N LEU A 137 5.76 6.68 -23.50
CA LEU A 137 6.42 6.45 -22.20
C LEU A 137 6.29 5.02 -21.69
N PHE A 138 5.79 4.09 -22.52
CA PHE A 138 5.66 2.69 -22.12
C PHE A 138 7.00 2.08 -21.69
N ASN A 139 6.93 1.24 -20.66
CA ASN A 139 8.09 0.56 -20.07
C ASN A 139 9.18 1.51 -19.54
N THR A 140 8.78 2.69 -19.04
CA THR A 140 9.69 3.64 -18.37
C THR A 140 9.16 3.99 -16.98
N HIS A 141 10.06 4.40 -16.05
CA HIS A 141 9.65 4.90 -14.74
C HIS A 141 8.73 6.12 -14.85
N TRP A 142 8.92 6.95 -15.89
CA TRP A 142 8.09 8.13 -16.16
C TRP A 142 6.62 7.80 -16.37
N SER A 143 6.30 6.63 -16.93
CA SER A 143 4.92 6.16 -17.03
C SER A 143 4.22 6.17 -15.67
N LEU A 144 4.90 5.66 -14.65
CA LEU A 144 4.32 5.52 -13.30
C LEU A 144 4.44 6.82 -12.52
N ILE A 145 5.56 7.55 -12.66
CA ILE A 145 5.78 8.85 -12.01
C ILE A 145 4.72 9.87 -12.42
N LEU A 146 4.27 9.87 -13.67
CA LEU A 146 3.21 10.77 -14.14
C LEU A 146 1.80 10.27 -13.81
N THR A 147 1.63 8.95 -13.70
CA THR A 147 0.30 8.36 -13.46
C THR A 147 -0.09 8.37 -11.98
N TYR A 148 0.82 8.05 -11.07
CA TYR A 148 0.48 7.97 -9.64
C TYR A 148 -0.02 9.28 -9.04
N PRO A 149 0.53 10.47 -9.36
CA PRO A 149 0.00 11.73 -8.84
C PRO A 149 -1.47 11.97 -9.17
N THR A 150 -1.98 11.48 -10.30
CA THR A 150 -3.40 11.65 -10.66
C THR A 150 -4.33 10.80 -9.79
N GLN A 151 -3.79 9.84 -9.05
CA GLN A 151 -4.52 9.01 -8.08
C GLN A 151 -4.24 9.43 -6.63
N LEU A 152 -3.06 10.00 -6.38
CA LEU A 152 -2.63 10.45 -5.05
C LEU A 152 -3.19 11.83 -4.69
N ILE A 153 -3.42 12.69 -5.68
CA ILE A 153 -4.07 14.00 -5.48
C ILE A 153 -5.58 13.75 -5.51
N PRO A 154 -6.30 14.02 -4.40
CA PRO A 154 -7.76 13.89 -4.36
C PRO A 154 -8.45 14.99 -5.17
#